data_AF-A0A539EPD8-F1
#
_entry.id   AF-A0A539EPD8-F1
#
_cell.length_a   1.000
_cell.length_b   1.000
_cell.length_c   1.000
_cell.angle_alpha   90.00
_cell.angle_beta   90.00
_cell.angle_gamma   90.00
#
_symmetry.space_group_name_H-M   'P 1'
#
loop_
_entity.id
_entity.type
_entity.pdbx_description
1 polymer ?
#
loop_
_entity_poly.entity_id
_entity_poly.type
_entity_poly.pdbx_seq_one_letter_code
_entity_poly.pdbx_strand_id
1 'polypeptide(L)' 'IGEGAQLKRCIIGRQARLGAHCVIGAGRALGDGSAVARFSQL' A
#
# COMPACT_ATOMS: atom_id res chain seq x y z
N ILE A 1 -5.19 -4.79 -5.05
CA ILE A 1 -5.19 -4.29 -3.66
C ILE A 1 -5.77 -5.40 -2.80
N GLY A 2 -5.10 -5.80 -1.72
CA GLY A 2 -5.58 -6.87 -0.84
C GLY A 2 -6.76 -6.44 0.03
N GLU A 3 -7.54 -7.42 0.49
CA GLU A 3 -8.69 -7.20 1.37
C GLU A 3 -8.28 -6.45 2.65
N GLY A 4 -9.10 -5.49 3.08
CA GLY A 4 -8.84 -4.73 4.31
C GLY A 4 -7.63 -3.80 4.26
N ALA A 5 -7.02 -3.58 3.08
CA ALA A 5 -5.96 -2.60 2.92
C ALA A 5 -6.49 -1.18 3.20
N GLN A 6 -5.81 -0.45 4.09
CA GLN A 6 -6.15 0.92 4.43
C GLN A 6 -5.15 1.89 3.79
N LEU A 7 -5.65 2.79 2.97
CA LEU A 7 -4.86 3.83 2.31
C LEU A 7 -5.34 5.20 2.80
N LYS A 8 -4.46 5.99 3.39
CA LYS A 8 -4.78 7.35 3.87
C LYS A 8 -3.80 8.34 3.26
N ARG A 9 -4.26 9.19 2.32
CA ARG A 9 -3.47 10.28 1.72
C ARG A 9 -2.08 9.84 1.23
N CYS A 10 -2.04 8.76 0.45
CA CYS A 10 -0.80 8.21 -0.10
C CYS A 10 -0.83 8.15 -1.63
N ILE A 11 0.34 7.97 -2.23
CA ILE A 11 0.53 7.83 -3.68
C ILE A 11 0.82 6.36 -3.98
N ILE A 12 0.10 5.80 -4.95
CA ILE A 12 0.27 4.40 -5.37
C ILE A 12 0.73 4.38 -6.83
N GLY A 13 1.96 3.92 -7.03
CA GLY A 13 2.56 3.70 -8.35
C GLY A 13 1.86 2.59 -9.13
N ARG A 14 2.11 2.58 -10.44
CA ARG A 14 1.57 1.61 -11.38
C ARG A 14 2.04 0.21 -11.03
N GLN A 15 1.17 -0.79 -11.18
CA GLN A 15 1.46 -2.19 -10.87
C GLN A 15 1.88 -2.44 -9.40
N ALA A 16 1.59 -1.52 -8.48
CA ALA A 16 1.84 -1.74 -7.07
C ALA A 16 0.93 -2.86 -6.52
N ARG A 17 1.51 -3.76 -5.72
CA ARG A 17 0.84 -4.89 -5.09
C ARG A 17 0.67 -4.60 -3.61
N LEU A 18 -0.57 -4.50 -3.15
CA LEU A 18 -0.88 -4.29 -1.73
C LEU A 18 -1.39 -5.60 -1.14
N GLY A 19 -0.75 -6.09 -0.08
CA GLY A 19 -1.19 -7.25 0.69
C GLY A 19 -2.45 -6.97 1.50
N ALA A 20 -3.14 -8.03 1.94
CA ALA A 20 -4.32 -7.90 2.80
C ALA A 20 -3.95 -7.25 4.14
N HIS A 21 -4.86 -6.44 4.68
CA HIS A 21 -4.73 -5.73 5.95
C HIS A 21 -3.48 -4.85 6.06
N CYS A 22 -2.89 -4.40 4.95
CA CYS A 22 -1.80 -3.43 5.00
C CYS A 22 -2.32 -2.02 5.29
N VAL A 23 -1.50 -1.19 5.95
CA VAL A 23 -1.83 0.21 6.25
C VAL A 23 -0.79 1.12 5.60
N ILE A 24 -1.24 2.07 4.79
CA ILE A 24 -0.40 3.11 4.18
C ILE A 24 -0.86 4.47 4.68
N GLY A 25 0.02 5.11 5.45
CA GLY A 25 -0.20 6.41 6.06
C GLY A 25 -0.06 7.59 5.11
N ALA A 26 -0.42 8.77 5.64
CA ALA A 26 -0.37 10.02 4.90
C ALA A 26 1.06 10.40 4.50
N GLY A 27 1.23 10.89 3.28
CA GLY A 27 2.54 11.32 2.75
C GLY A 27 3.45 10.18 2.31
N ARG A 28 2.97 8.93 2.32
CA ARG A 28 3.72 7.80 1.76
C ARG A 28 3.49 7.65 0.27
N ALA A 29 4.52 7.22 -0.44
CA ALA A 29 4.46 6.90 -1.85
C ALA A 29 4.99 5.48 -2.08
N LEU A 30 4.22 4.66 -2.77
CA LEU A 30 4.70 3.41 -3.36
C LEU A 30 5.12 3.68 -4.79
N GLY A 31 6.35 3.31 -5.12
CA GLY A 31 6.84 3.38 -6.50
C GLY A 31 6.22 2.30 -7.40
N ASP A 32 6.38 2.45 -8.70
CA ASP A 32 5.90 1.48 -9.68
C ASP A 32 6.46 0.07 -9.41
N GLY A 33 5.60 -0.95 -9.47
CA GLY A 33 5.96 -2.35 -9.20
C GLY A 33 6.23 -2.70 -7.74
N SER A 34 6.11 -1.75 -6.81
CA SER A 34 6.33 -1.98 -5.38
C SER A 34 5.34 -3.00 -4.81
N ALA A 35 5.77 -3.78 -3.82
CA ALA A 35 4.93 -4.74 -3.13
C ALA A 35 4.93 -4.49 -1.62
N VAL A 36 3.74 -4.40 -1.03
CA VAL A 36 3.52 -4.31 0.41
C VAL A 36 3.02 -5.66 0.89
N ALA A 37 3.67 -6.22 1.90
CA ALA A 37 3.26 -7.50 2.47
C ALA A 37 1.95 -7.39 3.27
N ARG A 38 1.33 -8.55 3.51
CA ARG A 38 0.14 -8.63 4.37
C ARG A 38 0.47 -8.13 5.78
N PHE A 39 -0.46 -7.39 6.40
CA PHE A 39 -0.29 -6.79 7.74
C PHE A 39 0.91 -5.82 7.89
N SER A 40 1.52 -5.35 6.79
CA SER A 40 2.57 -4.32 6.86
C SER A 40 1.98 -2.92 7.05
N GLN A 41 2.72 -2.07 7.77
CA GLN A 41 2.38 -0.68 8.02
C GLN A 41 3.50 0.24 7.51
N LEU A 42 3.13 1.23 6.69
CA LEU A 42 4.02 2.23 6.08
C LEU A 42 3.61 3.64 6.47
#